data_AF-A0A2S9SJP1-F1
#
_entry.id   AF-A0A2S9SJP1-F1
#
_cell.length_a   1.000
_cell.length_b   1.000
_cell.length_c   1.000
_cell.angle_alpha   90.00
_cell.angle_beta   90.00
_cell.angle_gamma   90.00
#
_symmetry.space_group_name_H-M   'P 1'
#
loop_
_entity.id
_entity.type
_entity.pdbx_description
1 polymer ?
#
loop_
_entity_poly.entity_id
_entity_poly.type
_entity_poly.pdbx_seq_one_letter_code
_entity_poly.pdbx_strand_id
1 'polypeptide(L)'
;MVATRGTRLAALALAPRLAGMAELVQITDKVHLARGHAVNWVLVTDDTGVLLIDAGYPGDRAEVLASLNKLGYTPGDVRAIVLT
;
A
#
# COMPACT_ATOMS: atom_id res chain seq x y z
N MET A 1 -15.38 -8.26 43.51
CA MET A 1 -14.06 -8.04 42.90
C MET A 1 -14.09 -8.62 41.50
N VAL A 2 -14.48 -7.83 40.49
CA VAL A 2 -14.60 -8.27 39.09
C VAL A 2 -13.36 -7.76 38.35
N ALA A 3 -12.51 -8.67 37.90
CA ALA A 3 -11.37 -8.34 37.04
C ALA A 3 -11.85 -8.37 35.58
N THR A 4 -12.05 -7.18 34.98
CA THR A 4 -12.22 -7.01 33.54
C THR A 4 -10.94 -7.41 32.83
N ARG A 5 -10.97 -8.54 32.10
CA ARG A 5 -9.90 -8.92 31.16
C ARG A 5 -9.90 -7.93 29.99
N GLY A 6 -8.91 -7.05 29.97
CA GLY A 6 -8.59 -6.24 28.80
C GLY A 6 -8.06 -7.15 27.69
N THR A 7 -8.81 -7.27 26.61
CA THR A 7 -8.35 -7.88 25.36
C THR A 7 -7.24 -7.00 24.78
N ARG A 8 -5.99 -7.43 24.91
CA ARG A 8 -4.88 -6.88 24.13
C ARG A 8 -5.18 -7.17 22.65
N LEU A 9 -5.38 -6.14 21.83
CA LEU A 9 -5.25 -6.29 20.39
C LEU A 9 -3.83 -6.80 20.13
N ALA A 10 -3.71 -8.04 19.69
CA ALA A 10 -2.48 -8.49 19.05
C ALA A 10 -2.36 -7.68 17.76
N ALA A 11 -1.59 -6.59 17.79
CA ALA A 11 -1.11 -5.95 16.58
C ALA A 11 -0.36 -7.03 15.80
N LEU A 12 -0.92 -7.46 14.67
CA LEU A 12 -0.29 -8.40 13.76
C LEU A 12 0.87 -7.65 13.06
N ALA A 13 1.91 -7.34 13.82
CA ALA A 13 3.19 -6.88 13.29
C ALA A 13 3.87 -8.11 12.69
N LEU A 14 3.56 -8.39 11.44
CA LEU A 14 4.30 -9.35 10.62
C LEU A 14 5.78 -8.95 10.61
N ALA A 15 6.65 -9.95 10.84
CA ALA A 15 8.11 -10.06 10.70
C ALA A 15 8.95 -8.78 10.49
N PRO A 16 10.17 -8.69 11.08
CA PRO A 16 11.05 -7.54 10.86
C PRO A 16 11.23 -7.27 9.36
N ARG A 17 10.77 -6.10 8.90
CA ARG A 17 10.90 -5.66 7.50
C ARG A 17 12.40 -5.61 7.18
N LEU A 18 12.85 -6.45 6.25
CA LEU A 18 14.02 -6.12 5.45
C LEU A 18 13.61 -4.88 4.66
N ALA A 19 14.23 -3.74 4.96
CA ALA A 19 13.92 -2.47 4.33
C ALA A 19 14.23 -2.55 2.83
N GLY A 20 13.24 -2.93 2.03
CA GLY A 20 13.26 -2.88 0.59
C GLY A 20 12.04 -2.09 0.16
N MET A 21 12.25 -0.97 -0.54
CA MET A 21 11.14 -0.26 -1.16
C MET A 21 10.42 -1.23 -2.10
N ALA A 22 9.08 -1.22 -2.10
CA ALA A 22 8.30 -1.96 -3.09
C ALA A 22 8.89 -1.79 -4.51
N GLU A 23 9.11 -2.92 -5.17
CA GLU A 23 9.54 -2.97 -6.57
C GLU A 23 8.35 -2.57 -7.43
N LEU A 24 8.54 -1.59 -8.32
CA LEU A 24 7.47 -1.14 -9.21
C LEU A 24 7.64 -1.84 -10.56
N VAL A 25 6.75 -2.78 -10.86
CA VAL A 25 6.77 -3.59 -12.08
C VAL A 25 5.70 -3.06 -13.02
N GLN A 26 6.12 -2.55 -14.19
CA GLN A 26 5.20 -2.15 -15.24
C GLN A 26 4.60 -3.38 -15.91
N ILE A 27 3.27 -3.49 -15.92
CA ILE A 27 2.52 -4.58 -16.56
C ILE A 27 2.01 -4.14 -17.92
N THR A 28 1.51 -2.90 -17.99
CA THR A 28 1.14 -2.20 -19.24
C THR A 28 1.52 -0.73 -19.10
N ASP A 29 1.33 0.08 -20.14
CA ASP A 29 1.54 1.54 -20.08
C ASP A 29 0.72 2.24 -18.99
N LYS A 30 -0.38 1.64 -18.54
CA LYS A 30 -1.29 2.21 -17.54
C LYS A 30 -1.33 1.46 -16.22
N VAL A 31 -0.69 0.30 -16.11
CA VAL A 31 -0.85 -0.59 -14.94
C VAL A 31 0.52 -0.94 -14.40
N HIS A 32 0.72 -0.60 -13.13
CA HIS A 32 1.93 -0.92 -12.39
C HIS A 32 1.59 -1.72 -11.14
N LEU A 33 2.28 -2.85 -10.97
CA LEU A 33 2.26 -3.63 -9.73
C LEU A 33 3.35 -3.10 -8.81
N ALA A 34 2.98 -2.64 -7.63
CA ALA A 34 3.92 -2.47 -6.55
C ALA A 34 4.04 -3.80 -5.80
N ARG A 35 5.16 -4.48 -6.00
CA ARG A 35 5.47 -5.74 -5.34
C ARG A 35 6.14 -5.46 -4.00
N GLY A 36 5.36 -5.58 -2.93
CA GLY A 36 5.85 -5.50 -1.55
C GLY A 36 6.32 -6.86 -1.03
N HIS A 37 6.87 -6.87 0.18
CA HIS A 37 7.43 -8.09 0.77
C HIS A 37 6.36 -9.15 1.12
N ALA A 38 5.21 -8.71 1.66
CA ALA A 38 4.14 -9.59 2.12
C ALA A 38 2.80 -9.39 1.38
N VAL A 39 2.60 -8.19 0.82
CA VAL A 39 1.36 -7.76 0.16
C VAL A 39 1.73 -6.87 -1.01
N ASN A 40 0.83 -6.79 -1.98
CA ASN A 40 0.99 -5.96 -3.17
C ASN A 40 -0.09 -4.87 -3.19
N TRP A 41 0.13 -3.86 -4.02
CA TRP A 41 -0.92 -2.93 -4.47
C TRP A 41 -0.71 -2.62 -5.95
N VAL A 42 -1.74 -2.11 -6.61
CA VAL A 42 -1.72 -1.80 -8.03
C VAL A 42 -2.05 -0.35 -8.26
N LEU A 43 -1.27 0.31 -9.12
CA LEU A 43 -1.52 1.66 -9.60
C LEU A 43 -2.02 1.56 -11.04
N VAL A 44 -3.26 2.01 -11.26
CA VAL A 44 -3.83 2.19 -12.60
C VAL A 44 -3.88 3.69 -12.88
N THR A 45 -3.23 4.13 -13.95
CA THR A 45 -2.95 5.54 -14.21
C THR A 45 -3.48 5.99 -15.56
N ASP A 46 -4.07 7.17 -15.59
CA ASP A 46 -4.42 7.88 -16.82
C ASP A 46 -4.23 9.40 -16.67
N ASP A 47 -4.78 10.17 -17.60
CA ASP A 47 -4.74 11.63 -17.63
C ASP A 47 -5.61 12.29 -16.54
N THR A 48 -6.50 11.54 -15.89
CA THR A 48 -7.35 12.03 -14.82
C THR A 48 -6.75 11.81 -13.44
N GLY A 49 -5.89 10.81 -13.26
CA GLY A 49 -5.16 10.55 -12.02
C GLY A 49 -4.86 9.07 -11.80
N VAL A 50 -4.91 8.64 -10.53
CA VAL A 50 -4.58 7.27 -10.12
C VAL A 50 -5.79 6.57 -9.50
N LEU A 51 -6.11 5.38 -9.99
CA LEU A 51 -6.89 4.38 -9.25
C LEU A 51 -5.90 3.47 -8.50
N LEU A 52 -6.02 3.45 -7.18
CA LEU A 52 -5.21 2.59 -6.31
C LEU A 52 -6.01 1.34 -5.93
N ILE A 53 -5.47 0.15 -6.17
CA ILE A 53 -6.07 -1.12 -5.73
C ILE A 53 -5.22 -1.64 -4.58
N ASP A 54 -5.85 -1.75 -3.41
CA ASP A 54 -5.22 -1.99 -2.10
C ASP A 54 -4.13 -0.97 -1.72
N ALA A 55 -3.72 -0.98 -0.44
CA ALA A 55 -2.70 -0.07 0.09
C ALA A 55 -1.75 -0.75 1.10
N GLY A 56 -1.65 -2.08 1.02
CA GLY A 56 -0.89 -2.88 1.96
C GLY A 56 -1.40 -2.77 3.41
N TYR A 57 -0.52 -3.06 4.37
CA TYR A 57 -0.78 -2.87 5.79
C TYR A 57 -0.54 -1.41 6.23
N PRO A 58 -1.05 -0.99 7.40
CA PRO A 58 -0.82 0.38 7.91
C PRO A 58 0.67 0.80 7.97
N GLY A 59 1.59 -0.15 8.15
CA GLY A 59 3.03 0.11 8.15
C GLY A 59 3.64 0.34 6.76
N ASP A 60 2.94 0.01 5.67
CA ASP A 60 3.42 0.13 4.29
C ASP A 60 3.19 1.52 3.70
N ARG A 61 2.62 2.46 4.49
CA ARG A 61 2.30 3.83 4.03
C ARG A 61 3.45 4.49 3.27
N ALA A 62 4.68 4.40 3.78
CA ALA A 62 5.83 5.03 3.13
C ALA A 62 6.11 4.44 1.73
N GLU A 63 5.93 3.13 1.57
CA GLU A 63 6.14 2.43 0.31
C GLU A 63 5.03 2.72 -0.70
N VAL A 64 3.78 2.80 -0.25
CA VAL A 64 2.65 3.24 -1.09
C VAL A 64 2.90 4.64 -1.64
N LEU A 65 3.28 5.59 -0.78
CA LEU A 65 3.59 6.96 -1.19
C LEU A 65 4.79 7.01 -2.15
N ALA A 66 5.83 6.21 -1.89
CA ALA A 66 6.98 6.11 -2.78
C ALA A 66 6.59 5.56 -4.16
N SER A 67 5.66 4.60 -4.23
CA SER A 67 5.19 4.04 -5.51
C SER A 67 4.45 5.07 -6.38
N LEU A 68 3.64 5.95 -5.77
CA LEU A 68 3.00 7.08 -6.47
C LEU A 68 4.05 8.05 -7.00
N ASN A 69 4.98 8.46 -6.13
CA ASN A 69 6.02 9.43 -6.49
C ASN A 69 6.92 8.93 -7.62
N LYS A 70 7.22 7.61 -7.68
CA LYS A 70 7.99 7.00 -8.78
C LYS A 70 7.32 7.15 -10.15
N LEU A 71 5.99 7.30 -10.19
CA LEU A 71 5.21 7.54 -11.40
C LEU A 71 4.87 9.03 -11.61
N GLY A 72 5.42 9.93 -10.78
CA GLY A 72 5.18 11.37 -10.87
C GLY A 72 3.86 11.83 -10.24
N TYR A 73 3.17 10.96 -9.50
CA TYR A 73 1.92 11.30 -8.82
C TYR A 73 2.14 11.61 -7.33
N THR A 74 1.29 12.47 -6.81
CA THR A 74 1.15 12.76 -5.39
C THR A 74 -0.07 12.04 -4.83
N PRO A 75 -0.24 11.98 -3.49
CA PRO A 75 -1.46 11.44 -2.89
C PRO A 75 -2.74 12.17 -3.32
N GLY A 76 -2.64 13.44 -3.70
CA GLY A 76 -3.78 14.24 -4.17
C GLY A 76 -4.29 13.83 -5.55
N ASP A 77 -3.51 13.05 -6.30
CA ASP A 77 -3.86 12.56 -7.64
C ASP A 77 -4.64 11.24 -7.59
N VAL A 78 -4.75 10.61 -6.42
CA VAL A 78 -5.55 9.39 -6.23
C VAL A 78 -7.04 9.73 -6.29
N ARG A 79 -7.76 9.15 -7.26
CA ARG A 79 -9.18 9.40 -7.51
C ARG A 79 -10.10 8.41 -6.83
N ALA A 80 -9.62 7.18 -6.64
CA ALA A 80 -10.36 6.12 -5.99
C ALA A 80 -9.40 5.10 -5.39
N ILE A 81 -9.90 4.41 -4.35
CA ILE A 81 -9.26 3.24 -3.78
C ILE A 81 -10.26 2.08 -3.87
N VAL A 82 -9.83 0.97 -4.46
CA VAL A 82 -10.58 -0.29 -4.50
C VAL A 82 -9.89 -1.29 -3.57
N LEU A 83 -10.68 -2.02 -2.77
CA LEU A 83 -10.19 -3.02 -1.83
C LEU A 83 -10.64 -4.42 -2.27
N THR A 84 -9.81 -5.43 -2.00
CA THR A 84 -10.08 -6.85 -2.33
C THR A 84 -10.32 -7.74 -1.13
#